data_AF-A0A9D6E199-F1
#
_entry.id   AF-A0A9D6E199-F1
#
_cell.length_a   1.000
_cell.length_b   1.000
_cell.length_c   1.000
_cell.angle_alpha   90.00
_cell.angle_beta   90.00
_cell.angle_gamma   90.00
#
_symmetry.space_group_name_H-M   'P 1'
#
loop_
_entity.id
_entity.type
_entity.pdbx_description
1 polymer ?
#
loop_
_entity_poly.entity_id
_entity_poly.type
_entity_poly.pdbx_seq_one_letter_code
_entity_poly.pdbx_strand_id
1 'polypeptide(L)'
;MLIQEGQDPLLLLGFRNGPDYPNALSKRITGIRHRIATEDGSVGTQGLVTGLLPEEAGSDDAFIYACGPRPMLKVVEAIAEKRGLQGEVSLEERMACGIGVCKGCVTAIRNNEGRLYRRICTDGPTFPFGEVIYGD
;
A
#
# COMPACT_ATOMS: atom_id res chain seq x y z
N MET A 1 2.89 3.85 -16.35
CA MET A 1 2.73 2.49 -16.90
C MET A 1 1.26 2.12 -17.00
N LEU A 2 0.50 1.85 -15.93
CA LEU A 2 -0.92 1.44 -16.01
C LEU A 2 -1.80 2.30 -16.95
N ILE A 3 -1.82 3.63 -16.76
CA ILE A 3 -2.59 4.55 -17.63
C ILE A 3 -2.09 4.52 -19.08
N GLN A 4 -0.78 4.38 -19.29
CA GLN A 4 -0.19 4.26 -20.64
C GLN A 4 -0.53 2.92 -21.30
N GLU A 5 -0.82 1.89 -20.50
CA GLU A 5 -1.31 0.58 -20.93
C GLU A 5 -2.83 0.54 -21.06
N GLY A 6 -3.52 1.68 -20.96
CA GLY A 6 -4.96 1.79 -21.14
C GLY A 6 -5.80 1.36 -19.94
N GLN A 7 -5.19 1.18 -18.77
CA GLN A 7 -5.92 0.87 -17.53
C GLN A 7 -6.51 2.16 -16.92
N ASP A 8 -7.63 2.03 -16.20
CA ASP A 8 -8.27 3.11 -15.42
C ASP A 8 -8.11 2.85 -13.91
N PRO A 9 -6.93 3.11 -13.31
CA PRO A 9 -6.70 2.83 -11.90
C PRO A 9 -7.44 3.82 -11.01
N LEU A 10 -8.03 3.30 -9.93
CA LEU A 10 -8.55 4.11 -8.84
C LEU A 10 -7.49 4.30 -7.75
N LEU A 11 -7.13 5.53 -7.45
CA LEU A 11 -6.22 5.86 -6.35
C LEU A 11 -7.00 6.17 -5.08
N LEU A 12 -6.67 5.48 -3.98
CA LEU A 12 -7.18 5.81 -2.64
C LEU A 12 -6.03 6.43 -1.83
N LEU A 13 -6.22 7.66 -1.36
CA LEU A 13 -5.18 8.45 -0.69
C LEU A 13 -5.61 8.78 0.74
N GLY A 14 -4.77 8.45 1.72
CA GLY A 14 -5.01 8.72 3.13
C GLY A 14 -4.01 9.72 3.70
N PHE A 15 -4.51 10.71 4.45
CA PHE A 15 -3.68 11.67 5.18
C PHE A 15 -4.21 11.86 6.60
N ARG A 16 -3.41 12.43 7.50
CA ARG A 16 -3.88 12.76 8.85
C ARG A 16 -4.86 13.94 8.79
N ASN A 17 -4.55 14.93 7.97
CA ASN A 17 -5.31 16.17 7.82
C ASN A 17 -5.05 16.81 6.44
N GLY A 18 -5.74 17.91 6.16
CA GLY A 18 -5.67 18.66 4.91
C GLY A 18 -4.30 19.27 4.63
N PRO A 19 -3.59 19.87 5.61
CA PRO A 19 -2.21 20.31 5.43
C PRO A 19 -1.24 19.22 4.96
N ASP A 20 -1.46 17.97 5.37
CA ASP A 20 -0.66 16.81 4.94
C ASP A 20 -0.96 16.37 3.50
N TYR A 21 -2.07 16.84 2.89
CA TYR A 21 -2.39 16.62 1.48
C TYR A 21 -1.69 17.69 0.60
N PRO A 22 -0.59 17.36 -0.09
CA PRO A 22 0.25 18.38 -0.69
C PRO A 22 -0.28 18.86 -2.04
N ASN A 23 -0.26 20.17 -2.27
CA ASN A 23 -0.65 20.80 -3.55
C ASN A 23 0.12 20.26 -4.77
N ALA A 24 1.33 19.74 -4.58
CA ALA A 24 2.09 19.11 -5.65
C ALA A 24 1.45 17.78 -6.10
N LEU A 25 0.90 17.00 -5.16
CA LEU A 25 0.21 15.76 -5.46
C LEU A 25 -1.12 16.04 -6.16
N SER A 26 -1.91 16.99 -5.67
CA SER A 26 -3.21 17.36 -6.28
C SER A 26 -3.08 17.71 -7.76
N LYS A 27 -2.04 18.45 -8.13
CA LYS A 27 -1.71 18.77 -9.53
C LYS A 27 -1.29 17.54 -10.34
N ARG A 28 -0.53 16.62 -9.76
CA ARG A 28 -0.03 15.41 -10.44
C ARG A 28 -1.12 14.36 -10.68
N ILE A 29 -2.14 14.31 -9.84
CA ILE A 29 -3.26 13.38 -9.95
C ILE A 29 -4.50 13.98 -10.63
N THR A 30 -4.39 15.22 -11.12
CA THR A 30 -5.47 15.86 -11.89
C THR A 30 -5.77 15.02 -13.13
N GLY A 31 -7.04 14.65 -13.30
CA GLY A 31 -7.48 13.77 -14.40
C GLY A 31 -7.32 12.27 -14.13
N ILE A 32 -6.78 11.87 -12.98
CA ILE A 32 -6.73 10.49 -12.52
C ILE A 32 -7.89 10.25 -11.55
N ARG A 33 -8.61 9.14 -11.69
CA ARG A 33 -9.69 8.77 -10.76
C ARG A 33 -9.10 8.53 -9.37
N HIS A 34 -9.55 9.29 -8.37
CA HIS A 34 -9.08 9.15 -7.00
C HIS A 34 -10.13 9.47 -5.94
N ARG A 35 -9.86 9.01 -4.71
CA ARG A 35 -10.56 9.37 -3.46
C ARG A 35 -9.55 9.75 -2.40
N ILE A 36 -9.97 10.66 -1.52
CA ILE A 36 -9.14 11.15 -0.41
C ILE A 36 -9.88 10.88 0.88
N ALA A 37 -9.16 10.39 1.88
CA ALA A 37 -9.62 10.34 3.27
C ALA A 37 -8.64 11.11 4.17
N THR A 38 -9.18 11.89 5.11
CA THR A 38 -8.40 12.47 6.21
C THR A 38 -8.97 12.07 7.56
N GLU A 39 -8.10 11.76 8.53
CA GLU A 39 -8.54 11.31 9.86
C GLU A 39 -9.46 12.34 10.55
N ASP A 40 -9.20 13.63 10.34
CA ASP A 40 -9.96 14.75 10.89
C ASP A 40 -11.11 15.27 10.01
N GLY A 41 -11.30 14.72 8.80
CA GLY A 41 -12.34 15.15 7.85
C GLY A 41 -12.11 16.50 7.18
N SER A 42 -10.94 17.12 7.36
CA SER A 42 -10.61 18.40 6.71
C SER A 42 -10.57 18.36 5.18
N VAL A 43 -10.34 17.20 4.55
CA VAL A 43 -10.43 17.01 3.09
C VAL A 43 -10.99 15.63 2.76
N GLY A 44 -11.97 15.55 1.85
CA GLY A 44 -12.53 14.28 1.41
C GLY A 44 -13.36 13.59 2.49
N THR A 45 -13.27 12.26 2.56
CA THR A 45 -14.02 11.46 3.53
C THR A 45 -13.31 11.47 4.89
N GLN A 46 -14.04 11.71 5.97
CA GLN A 46 -13.46 11.59 7.31
C GLN A 46 -13.15 10.13 7.66
N GLY A 47 -11.93 9.85 8.11
CA GLY A 47 -11.49 8.54 8.58
C GLY A 47 -10.21 8.04 7.90
N LEU A 48 -9.97 6.72 8.00
CA LEU A 48 -8.81 6.06 7.40
C LEU A 48 -9.09 5.68 5.95
N VAL A 49 -8.05 5.72 5.11
CA VAL A 49 -8.14 5.29 3.70
C VAL A 49 -8.59 3.85 3.52
N THR A 50 -8.26 2.97 4.47
CA THR A 50 -8.71 1.58 4.48
C THR A 50 -10.23 1.45 4.62
N GLY A 51 -10.91 2.46 5.17
CA GLY A 51 -12.36 2.54 5.23
C GLY A 51 -13.01 2.80 3.87
N LEU A 52 -12.27 3.33 2.89
CA LEU A 52 -12.76 3.51 1.52
C LEU A 52 -12.74 2.20 0.72
N LEU A 53 -11.82 1.30 1.06
CA LEU A 53 -11.53 0.10 0.27
C LEU A 53 -12.77 -0.82 0.09
N PRO A 54 -13.65 -1.03 1.08
CA PRO A 54 -14.85 -1.84 0.87
C PRO A 54 -15.83 -1.27 -0.17
N GLU A 55 -15.97 0.03 -0.29
CA GLU A 55 -16.91 0.60 -1.27
C GLU A 55 -16.26 0.78 -2.64
N GLU A 56 -14.93 0.92 -2.66
CA GLU A 56 -14.19 1.35 -3.84
C GLU A 56 -13.31 0.26 -4.49
N ALA A 57 -13.00 -0.85 -3.79
CA ALA A 57 -12.35 -1.99 -4.42
C ALA A 57 -13.30 -2.56 -5.48
N GLY A 58 -13.00 -2.23 -6.74
CA GLY A 58 -13.90 -2.26 -7.90
C GLY A 58 -14.44 -3.65 -8.26
N SER A 59 -14.10 -4.13 -9.45
CA SER A 59 -14.51 -5.46 -9.91
C SER A 59 -13.83 -6.58 -9.12
N ASP A 60 -14.42 -7.78 -9.16
CA ASP A 60 -13.88 -8.99 -8.51
C ASP A 60 -12.48 -9.40 -9.05
N ASP A 61 -12.05 -8.84 -10.18
CA ASP A 61 -10.73 -9.06 -10.79
C ASP A 61 -9.72 -7.91 -10.52
N ALA A 62 -10.01 -6.99 -9.61
CA ALA A 62 -9.11 -5.87 -9.31
C ALA A 62 -7.80 -6.35 -8.66
N PHE A 63 -6.68 -5.77 -9.09
CA PHE A 63 -5.38 -5.96 -8.45
C PHE A 63 -5.03 -4.76 -7.57
N ILE A 64 -4.72 -5.01 -6.29
CA ILE A 64 -4.44 -3.96 -5.32
C ILE A 64 -2.94 -3.73 -5.20
N TYR A 65 -2.52 -2.48 -5.36
CA TYR A 65 -1.17 -2.03 -5.00
C TYR A 65 -1.26 -1.15 -3.76
N ALA A 66 -0.51 -1.48 -2.71
CA ALA A 66 -0.55 -0.72 -1.45
C ALA A 66 0.85 -0.36 -0.96
N CYS A 67 1.01 0.88 -0.50
CA CYS A 67 2.20 1.34 0.22
C CYS A 67 1.76 2.20 1.41
N GLY A 68 2.42 2.04 2.55
CA GLY A 68 2.12 2.83 3.74
C GLY A 68 2.50 2.12 5.04
N PRO A 69 2.00 2.61 6.19
CA PRO A 69 2.33 2.04 7.49
C PRO A 69 1.92 0.56 7.60
N ARG A 70 2.74 -0.26 8.29
CA ARG A 70 2.47 -1.70 8.46
C ARG A 70 1.05 -2.02 8.97
N PRO A 71 0.47 -1.28 9.94
CA PRO A 71 -0.92 -1.52 10.36
C PRO A 71 -1.94 -1.27 9.24
N MET A 72 -1.70 -0.26 8.40
CA MET A 72 -2.56 0.02 7.24
C MET A 72 -2.49 -1.13 6.23
N LEU A 73 -1.28 -1.60 5.91
CA LEU A 73 -1.07 -2.71 4.97
C LEU A 73 -1.71 -4.01 5.46
N LYS A 74 -1.59 -4.33 6.76
CA LYS A 74 -2.27 -5.48 7.40
C LYS A 74 -3.79 -5.43 7.20
N VAL A 75 -4.39 -4.24 7.29
CA VAL A 75 -5.84 -4.06 7.09
C VAL A 75 -6.21 -4.15 5.60
N VAL A 76 -5.43 -3.56 4.70
CA VAL A 76 -5.66 -3.67 3.25
C VAL A 76 -5.64 -5.12 2.80
N GLU A 77 -4.62 -5.88 3.21
CA GLU A 77 -4.47 -7.30 2.90
C GLU A 77 -5.65 -8.11 3.44
N ALA A 78 -6.06 -7.88 4.69
CA ALA A 78 -7.21 -8.57 5.28
C ALA A 78 -8.55 -8.26 4.58
N ILE A 79 -8.72 -7.05 4.04
CA ILE A 79 -9.90 -6.69 3.24
C ILE A 79 -9.83 -7.36 1.87
N ALA A 80 -8.67 -7.40 1.23
CA ALA A 80 -8.45 -8.04 -0.06
C ALA A 80 -8.70 -9.55 0.00
N GLU A 81 -8.14 -10.23 1.02
CA GLU A 81 -8.34 -11.66 1.26
C GLU A 81 -9.83 -12.02 1.41
N LYS A 82 -10.59 -11.22 2.16
CA LYS A 82 -12.04 -11.42 2.32
C LYS A 82 -12.83 -11.31 1.01
N ARG A 83 -12.27 -10.60 0.03
CA ARG A 83 -12.87 -10.40 -1.31
C ARG A 83 -12.30 -11.34 -2.36
N GLY A 84 -11.29 -12.15 -2.02
CA GLY A 84 -10.55 -12.94 -3.00
C GLY A 84 -9.72 -12.10 -3.98
N LEU A 85 -9.41 -10.85 -3.64
CA LEU A 85 -8.61 -9.96 -4.48
C LEU A 85 -7.11 -10.21 -4.28
N GLN A 86 -6.37 -10.18 -5.38
CA GLN A 86 -4.92 -10.26 -5.37
C GLN A 86 -4.30 -8.87 -5.20
N GLY A 87 -3.05 -8.84 -4.76
CA GLY A 87 -2.32 -7.59 -4.65
C GLY A 87 -0.90 -7.73 -4.14
N GLU A 88 -0.23 -6.60 -4.09
CA GLU A 88 1.14 -6.45 -3.59
C GLU A 88 1.22 -5.29 -2.61
N VAL A 89 2.07 -5.46 -1.61
CA VAL A 89 2.48 -4.39 -0.71
C VAL A 89 3.91 -3.97 -0.98
N SER A 90 4.18 -2.66 -0.97
CA SER A 90 5.53 -2.11 -0.92
C SER A 90 5.87 -1.75 0.53
N LEU A 91 6.90 -2.40 1.07
CA LEU A 91 7.36 -2.20 2.44
C LEU A 91 8.46 -1.15 2.54
N GLU A 92 8.42 -0.39 3.62
CA GLU A 92 9.50 0.50 4.03
C GLU A 92 10.19 -0.08 5.28
N GLU A 93 11.52 -0.08 5.28
CA GLU A 93 12.35 -0.45 6.43
C GLU A 93 13.51 0.52 6.56
N ARG A 94 14.12 0.59 7.75
CA ARG A 94 15.31 1.41 7.95
C ARG A 94 16.46 0.87 7.09
N MET A 95 16.93 1.69 6.16
CA MET A 95 18.06 1.38 5.29
C MET A 95 19.29 2.18 5.72
N ALA A 96 20.45 1.52 5.73
CA ALA A 96 21.75 2.19 5.84
C ALA A 96 22.50 2.17 4.49
N CYS A 97 22.81 0.98 3.97
CA CYS A 97 23.60 0.87 2.74
C CYS A 97 22.78 0.93 1.44
N GLY A 98 21.51 0.48 1.45
CA GLY A 98 20.67 0.42 0.24
C GLY A 98 21.12 -0.58 -0.84
N ILE A 99 22.20 -1.33 -0.63
CA ILE A 99 22.82 -2.22 -1.63
C ILE A 99 22.98 -3.67 -1.14
N GLY A 100 22.23 -4.06 -0.10
CA GLY A 100 22.16 -5.45 0.37
C GLY A 100 23.31 -5.93 1.27
N VAL A 101 24.31 -5.09 1.55
CA VAL A 101 25.51 -5.45 2.32
C VAL A 101 25.26 -5.42 3.83
N CYS A 102 24.71 -4.33 4.36
CA CYS A 102 24.61 -4.13 5.82
C CYS A 102 23.54 -5.01 6.50
N LYS A 103 22.58 -5.54 5.72
CA LYS A 103 21.44 -6.33 6.21
C LYS A 103 20.55 -5.60 7.26
N GLY A 104 20.60 -4.27 7.31
CA GLY A 104 19.79 -3.48 8.25
C GLY A 104 18.30 -3.40 7.90
N CYS A 105 17.96 -3.55 6.62
CA CYS A 105 16.59 -3.46 6.11
C CYS A 105 15.94 -4.83 5.91
N VAL A 106 16.15 -5.75 6.85
CA VAL A 106 15.63 -7.11 6.77
C VAL A 106 14.18 -7.16 7.29
N THR A 107 13.29 -7.81 6.55
CA THR A 107 11.92 -8.09 6.97
C THR A 107 11.66 -9.59 6.93
N ALA A 108 10.72 -10.06 7.75
CA ALA A 108 10.28 -11.44 7.76
C ALA A 108 9.08 -11.63 6.82
N ILE A 109 9.18 -12.62 5.94
CA ILE A 109 8.10 -13.09 5.07
C ILE A 109 7.77 -14.56 5.37
N ARG A 110 6.60 -15.01 4.98
CA ARG A 110 6.17 -16.40 5.03
C ARG A 110 6.73 -17.15 3.82
N ASN A 111 7.02 -18.42 4.01
CA ASN A 111 7.33 -19.38 2.94
C ASN A 111 6.81 -20.77 3.35
N ASN A 112 6.98 -21.77 2.47
CA ASN A 112 6.57 -23.15 2.73
C ASN A 112 7.22 -23.77 4.00
N GLU A 113 8.32 -23.19 4.47
CA GLU A 113 9.09 -23.66 5.65
C GLU A 113 8.80 -22.82 6.91
N GLY A 114 7.86 -21.88 6.84
CA GLY A 114 7.40 -21.05 7.94
C GLY A 114 7.81 -19.58 7.84
N ARG A 115 9.11 -19.28 7.95
CA ARG A 115 9.63 -17.91 7.96
C ARG A 115 10.93 -17.78 7.21
N LEU A 116 11.01 -16.76 6.37
CA LEU A 116 12.19 -16.38 5.60
C LEU A 116 12.49 -14.90 5.76
N TYR A 117 13.77 -14.54 5.78
CA TYR A 117 14.20 -13.16 5.90
C TYR A 117 14.63 -12.62 4.53
N ARG A 118 14.10 -11.46 4.17
CA ARG A 118 14.37 -10.75 2.91
C ARG A 118 14.85 -9.34 3.18
N ARG A 119 15.80 -8.85 2.38
CA ARG A 119 16.29 -7.48 2.45
C ARG A 119 15.42 -6.60 1.56
N ILE A 120 14.75 -5.60 2.13
CA ILE A 120 13.91 -4.67 1.36
C ILE A 120 14.68 -4.02 0.19
N CYS A 121 15.94 -3.65 0.40
CA CYS A 121 16.72 -2.93 -0.62
C CYS A 121 17.17 -3.76 -1.85
N THR A 122 17.17 -5.10 -1.76
CA THR A 122 17.62 -5.96 -2.88
C THR A 122 16.64 -7.04 -3.25
N ASP A 123 15.90 -7.55 -2.28
CA ASP A 123 14.96 -8.65 -2.44
C ASP A 123 13.49 -8.16 -2.40
N GLY A 124 13.27 -6.88 -2.06
CA GLY A 124 11.97 -6.19 -2.10
C GLY A 124 12.03 -4.95 -3.02
N PRO A 125 11.29 -3.86 -2.72
CA PRO A 125 10.45 -3.63 -1.54
C PRO A 125 9.04 -4.24 -1.65
N THR A 126 8.68 -4.75 -2.82
CA THR A 126 7.34 -5.27 -3.12
C THR A 126 7.21 -6.76 -2.83
N PHE A 127 6.13 -7.13 -2.16
CA PHE A 127 5.78 -8.53 -1.84
C PHE A 127 4.30 -8.79 -2.10
N PRO A 128 3.93 -9.99 -2.58
CA PRO A 128 2.53 -10.40 -2.70
C PRO A 128 1.79 -10.39 -1.35
N PHE A 129 0.48 -10.17 -1.41
CA PHE A 129 -0.41 -10.43 -0.28
C PHE A 129 -0.26 -11.88 0.21
N GLY A 130 -0.31 -12.08 1.52
CA GLY A 130 -0.10 -13.36 2.19
C GLY A 130 1.35 -13.64 2.58
N GLU A 131 2.33 -12.96 1.97
CA GLU A 131 3.75 -13.20 2.28
C GLU A 131 4.24 -12.40 3.49
N VAL A 132 3.73 -11.19 3.73
CA VAL A 132 4.34 -10.31 4.73
C VAL A 132 3.92 -10.68 6.16
N ILE A 133 4.89 -10.72 7.07
CA ILE A 133 4.63 -10.87 8.52
C ILE A 133 4.58 -9.47 9.15
N TYR A 134 3.39 -8.91 9.27
CA TYR A 134 3.14 -7.68 10.03
C TYR A 134 3.21 -8.01 11.52
N GLY A 135 4.38 -7.81 12.14
CA GLY A 135 4.55 -7.98 13.59
C GLY A 135 3.42 -7.32 14.39
N ASP A 136 3.11 -7.90 15.56
CA ASP A 136 2.07 -7.41 16.46
C ASP A 136 2.53 -6.19 17.28
#